data_AF-A0A5Y8EQH9-F1
#
_entry.id   AF-A0A5Y8EQH9-F1
#
_cell.length_a   1.000
_cell.length_b   1.000
_cell.length_c   1.000
_cell.angle_alpha   90.00
_cell.angle_beta   90.00
_cell.angle_gamma   90.00
#
_symmetry.space_group_name_H-M   'P 1'
#
loop_
_entity.id
_entity.type
_entity.pdbx_description
1 polymer ?
#
loop_
_entity_poly.entity_id
_entity_poly.type
_entity_poly.pdbx_seq_one_letter_code
_entity_poly.pdbx_strand_id
1 'polypeptide(L)'
;MRRPAVVSAPAMFGRLPDQRDYVRWRVGAEEGRIWQDWLNRQTWVGSGRHIVLPGGQTTDEERDGWMHLSPRGEHDMPAPEHHPLPWSFVMSPGFLPMGGTTDWLTGVLMASRDSVGRPWPLVIYQRCGREWLDESLQETQGWLYWLARLA
;
A
#
# COMPACT_ATOMS: atom_id res chain seq x y z
N MET A 1 12.05 -19.97 30.58
CA MET A 1 11.51 -20.51 29.31
C MET A 1 11.01 -19.33 28.49
N ARG A 2 11.60 -19.04 27.32
CA ARG A 2 11.09 -18.00 26.41
C ARG A 2 9.77 -18.47 25.81
N ARG A 3 8.74 -17.64 25.90
CA ARG A 3 7.44 -17.91 25.28
C ARG A 3 7.64 -17.85 23.75
N PRO A 4 7.03 -18.75 22.95
CA PRO A 4 7.18 -18.68 21.51
C PRO A 4 6.65 -17.33 21.01
N ALA A 5 7.51 -16.64 20.27
CA ALA A 5 7.21 -15.34 19.70
C ALA A 5 6.00 -15.46 18.75
N VAL A 6 4.93 -14.71 19.03
CA VAL A 6 3.67 -14.81 18.27
C VAL A 6 3.81 -14.03 16.98
N VAL A 7 3.82 -14.73 15.84
CA VAL A 7 3.80 -14.12 14.51
C VAL A 7 2.80 -14.87 13.62
N SER A 8 2.01 -14.12 12.87
CA SER A 8 1.07 -14.66 11.88
C SER A 8 1.80 -15.00 10.57
N ALA A 9 1.17 -15.80 9.72
CA ALA A 9 1.69 -16.00 8.37
C ALA A 9 1.53 -14.72 7.52
N PRO A 10 2.39 -14.46 6.52
CA PRO A 10 2.26 -13.29 5.66
C PRO A 10 0.91 -13.23 4.95
N ALA A 11 0.32 -12.04 4.95
CA ALA A 11 -0.90 -11.68 4.25
C ALA A 11 -0.61 -10.61 3.20
N MET A 12 -1.42 -10.55 2.15
CA MET A 12 -1.24 -9.61 1.04
C MET A 12 -2.56 -8.98 0.64
N PHE A 13 -2.56 -7.66 0.47
CA PHE A 13 -3.68 -6.89 -0.03
C PHE A 13 -3.23 -5.89 -1.08
N GLY A 14 -3.94 -5.84 -2.20
CA GLY A 14 -3.80 -4.73 -3.14
C GLY A 14 -3.98 -5.10 -4.58
N ARG A 15 -3.16 -4.58 -5.49
CA ARG A 15 -3.26 -4.89 -6.92
C ARG A 15 -1.95 -5.42 -7.48
N LEU A 16 -2.07 -6.29 -8.49
CA LEU A 16 -0.96 -6.86 -9.22
C LEU A 16 -1.16 -6.62 -10.72
N PRO A 17 -0.07 -6.47 -11.51
CA PRO A 17 -0.16 -6.19 -12.94
C PRO A 17 -0.95 -7.20 -13.75
N ASP A 18 -1.06 -8.46 -13.30
CA ASP A 18 -1.78 -9.50 -14.04
C ASP A 18 -3.23 -9.68 -13.56
N GLN A 19 -3.68 -8.85 -12.60
CA GLN A 19 -4.97 -8.98 -11.95
C GLN A 19 -5.82 -7.73 -12.17
N ARG A 20 -7.10 -7.91 -12.50
CA ARG A 20 -8.05 -6.80 -12.66
C ARG A 20 -8.62 -6.32 -11.32
N ASP A 21 -8.85 -7.26 -10.41
CA ASP A 21 -9.45 -7.02 -9.10
C ASP A 21 -8.39 -6.96 -8.00
N TYR A 22 -8.84 -6.64 -6.79
CA TYR A 22 -7.97 -6.68 -5.60
C TYR A 22 -7.51 -8.09 -5.30
N VAL A 23 -6.21 -8.24 -5.10
CA VAL A 23 -5.60 -9.40 -4.47
C VAL A 23 -5.90 -9.35 -2.97
N ARG A 24 -6.46 -10.44 -2.45
CA ARG A 24 -6.71 -10.68 -1.03
C ARG A 24 -6.20 -12.07 -0.69
N TRP A 25 -5.00 -12.14 -0.14
CA TRP A 25 -4.39 -13.40 0.27
C TRP A 25 -4.20 -13.44 1.78
N ARG A 26 -4.90 -14.37 2.45
CA ARG A 26 -4.94 -14.47 3.93
C ARG A 26 -5.40 -13.18 4.62
N VAL A 27 -6.22 -12.40 3.92
CA VAL A 27 -6.84 -11.16 4.42
C VAL A 27 -8.33 -11.39 4.53
N GLY A 28 -8.89 -11.20 5.73
CA GLY A 28 -10.33 -11.25 5.95
C GLY A 28 -11.06 -10.09 5.26
N ALA A 29 -12.37 -10.23 5.02
CA ALA A 29 -13.15 -9.18 4.36
C ALA A 29 -13.06 -7.82 5.09
N GLU A 30 -13.15 -7.83 6.42
CA GLU A 30 -13.06 -6.61 7.22
C GLU A 30 -11.65 -6.01 7.22
N GLU A 31 -10.61 -6.83 7.36
CA GLU A 31 -9.21 -6.37 7.28
C GLU A 31 -8.92 -5.73 5.91
N GLY A 32 -9.42 -6.34 4.83
CA GLY A 32 -9.30 -5.82 3.47
C GLY A 32 -10.02 -4.48 3.29
N ARG A 33 -11.19 -4.30 3.92
CA ARG A 33 -11.91 -3.03 3.91
C ARG A 33 -11.15 -1.94 4.65
N ILE A 34 -10.59 -2.25 5.81
CA ILE A 34 -9.79 -1.29 6.60
C ILE A 34 -8.54 -0.86 5.83
N TRP A 35 -7.83 -1.81 5.21
CA TRP A 35 -6.71 -1.46 4.34
C TRP A 35 -7.15 -0.58 3.18
N GLN A 36 -8.22 -0.95 2.49
CA GLN A 36 -8.74 -0.15 1.39
C GLN A 36 -9.09 1.28 1.82
N ASP A 37 -9.82 1.43 2.93
CA ASP A 37 -10.23 2.72 3.48
C ASP A 37 -9.02 3.56 3.88
N TRP A 38 -7.99 2.97 4.50
CA TRP A 38 -6.78 3.67 4.88
C TRP A 38 -5.93 4.07 3.67
N LEU A 39 -5.70 3.13 2.74
CA LEU A 39 -4.91 3.38 1.52
C LEU A 39 -5.60 4.44 0.65
N ASN A 40 -6.93 4.42 0.52
CA ASN A 40 -7.67 5.41 -0.27
C ASN A 40 -7.53 6.86 0.24
N ARG A 41 -7.22 7.05 1.54
CA ARG A 41 -6.99 8.36 2.14
C ARG A 41 -5.59 8.90 1.91
N GLN A 42 -4.62 8.05 1.54
CA GLN A 42 -3.26 8.52 1.32
C GLN A 42 -3.14 9.09 -0.09
N THR A 43 -2.34 10.14 -0.22
CA THR A 43 -1.89 10.68 -1.50
C THR A 43 -0.75 9.80 -2.00
N TRP A 44 -1.08 8.75 -2.75
CA TRP A 44 -0.06 7.90 -3.35
C TRP A 44 0.65 8.61 -4.47
N VAL A 45 1.88 8.15 -4.68
CA VAL A 45 2.85 8.69 -5.61
C VAL A 45 2.23 8.82 -7.01
N GLY A 46 2.00 10.07 -7.43
CA GLY A 46 1.24 10.44 -8.62
C GLY A 46 0.29 11.59 -8.31
N SER A 47 0.75 12.82 -8.60
CA SER A 47 0.05 14.12 -8.50
C SER A 47 -1.28 14.09 -7.74
N GLY A 48 -1.24 14.04 -6.40
CA GLY A 48 -2.36 14.44 -5.52
C GLY A 48 -3.72 13.80 -5.78
N ARG A 49 -3.82 12.70 -6.52
CA ARG A 49 -5.11 12.07 -6.81
C ARG A 49 -5.36 10.99 -5.78
N HIS A 50 -6.34 11.25 -4.92
CA HIS A 50 -6.98 10.23 -4.11
C HIS A 50 -7.33 9.02 -4.98
N ILE A 51 -6.98 7.83 -4.50
CA ILE A 51 -7.30 6.56 -5.18
C ILE A 51 -8.82 6.41 -5.41
N VAL A 52 -9.63 7.02 -4.54
CA VAL A 52 -11.05 7.24 -4.74
C VAL A 52 -11.35 8.69 -4.34
N LEU A 53 -11.73 9.53 -5.32
CA LEU A 53 -12.29 10.85 -5.03
C LEU A 53 -13.55 10.63 -4.16
N PRO A 54 -13.65 11.25 -2.97
CA PRO A 54 -14.94 11.38 -2.30
C PRO A 54 -15.88 12.07 -3.30
N GLY A 55 -17.05 11.49 -3.54
CA GLY A 55 -18.00 12.04 -4.51
C GLY A 55 -18.25 13.52 -4.23
N GLY A 56 -17.94 14.35 -5.23
CA GLY A 56 -18.31 15.76 -5.26
C GLY A 56 -17.30 16.73 -4.66
N GLN A 57 -16.12 16.88 -5.27
CA GLN A 57 -15.40 18.16 -5.24
C GLN A 57 -14.79 18.43 -6.63
N THR A 58 -15.50 19.24 -7.40
CA THR A 58 -14.99 19.96 -8.56
C THR A 58 -14.10 21.08 -8.04
N THR A 59 -12.79 20.91 -8.12
CA THR A 59 -11.88 22.06 -8.09
C THR A 59 -11.87 22.65 -9.49
N ASP A 60 -12.74 23.65 -9.67
CA ASP A 60 -12.53 24.71 -10.64
C ASP A 60 -11.20 25.40 -10.30
N GLU A 61 -10.27 25.38 -11.24
CA GLU A 61 -9.50 26.52 -11.76
C GLU A 61 -8.18 26.04 -12.36
N GLU A 62 -8.22 25.72 -13.65
CA GLU A 62 -7.25 26.28 -14.59
C GLU A 62 -7.92 26.36 -15.97
N ARG A 63 -8.52 27.52 -16.23
CA ARG A 63 -8.92 27.92 -17.57
C ARG A 63 -7.65 28.24 -18.33
N ASP A 64 -7.25 27.34 -19.22
CA ASP A 64 -6.49 27.71 -20.42
C ASP A 64 -6.96 26.92 -21.63
N GLY A 65 -7.75 27.63 -22.46
CA GLY A 65 -7.67 27.65 -23.91
C GLY A 65 -7.66 26.32 -24.68
N TRP A 66 -8.82 26.04 -25.29
CA TRP A 66 -9.02 25.28 -26.54
C TRP A 66 -9.15 23.75 -26.46
N MET A 67 -10.21 23.28 -27.13
CA MET A 67 -10.56 21.88 -27.40
C MET A 67 -9.39 21.19 -28.12
N HIS A 68 -8.57 20.44 -27.38
CA HIS A 68 -7.61 19.52 -27.98
C HIS A 68 -8.34 18.19 -28.28
N LEU A 69 -8.63 17.95 -29.56
CA LEU A 69 -9.22 16.71 -30.08
C LEU A 69 -8.20 15.58 -30.29
N SER A 70 -7.00 15.72 -29.74
CA SER A 70 -5.98 14.66 -29.67
C SER A 70 -5.59 14.50 -28.21
N PRO A 71 -5.48 13.27 -27.67
CA PRO A 71 -4.89 13.06 -26.36
C PRO A 71 -3.51 13.74 -26.36
N ARG A 72 -3.33 14.76 -25.51
CA ARG A 72 -1.98 15.28 -25.25
C ARG A 72 -1.16 14.06 -24.83
N GLY A 73 -0.15 13.74 -25.62
CA GLY A 73 0.57 12.48 -25.53
C GLY A 73 1.05 12.26 -24.11
N GLU A 74 1.05 10.99 -23.69
CA GLU A 74 1.62 10.47 -22.45
C GLU A 74 3.13 10.82 -22.26
N HIS A 75 3.71 11.65 -23.14
CA HIS A 75 5.12 12.01 -23.23
C HIS A 75 5.51 13.39 -22.66
N ASP A 76 4.56 14.33 -22.45
CA ASP A 76 4.88 15.71 -22.04
C ASP A 76 4.60 16.04 -20.57
N MET A 77 4.00 15.11 -19.82
CA MET A 77 3.99 15.21 -18.37
C MET A 77 5.28 14.55 -17.87
N PRO A 78 6.11 15.20 -17.02
CA PRO A 78 7.13 14.46 -16.30
C PRO A 78 6.38 13.33 -15.58
N ALA A 79 6.68 12.09 -15.93
CA ALA A 79 6.16 10.94 -15.22
C ALA A 79 6.43 11.23 -13.74
N PRO A 80 5.41 11.30 -12.88
CA PRO A 80 5.61 11.69 -11.49
C PRO A 80 6.75 10.83 -10.96
N GLU A 81 7.83 11.46 -10.48
CA GLU A 81 9.00 10.74 -10.00
C GLU A 81 8.54 9.87 -8.84
N HIS A 82 8.20 8.62 -9.17
CA HIS A 82 7.72 7.73 -8.17
C HIS A 82 8.90 7.42 -7.25
N HIS A 83 8.76 7.48 -5.92
CA HIS A 83 9.76 6.84 -5.08
C HIS A 83 9.77 5.36 -5.48
N PRO A 84 10.81 4.89 -6.21
CA PRO A 84 10.71 3.63 -6.94
C PRO A 84 10.88 2.44 -6.01
N LEU A 85 11.20 2.70 -4.74
CA LEU A 85 11.54 1.70 -3.76
C LEU A 85 10.35 1.42 -2.83
N PRO A 86 10.14 0.15 -2.46
CA PRO A 86 9.19 -0.24 -1.42
C PRO A 86 9.49 0.42 -0.07
N TRP A 87 8.43 0.70 0.69
CA TRP A 87 8.51 1.13 2.08
C TRP A 87 8.33 -0.06 3.02
N SER A 88 9.34 -0.31 3.84
CA SER A 88 9.18 -1.17 5.02
C SER A 88 8.51 -0.35 6.12
N PHE A 89 7.56 -0.95 6.82
CA PHE A 89 6.83 -0.27 7.89
C PHE A 89 6.66 -1.13 9.14
N VAL A 90 6.38 -0.42 10.23
CA VAL A 90 5.92 -0.94 11.51
C VAL A 90 4.79 -0.03 11.97
N MET A 91 3.66 -0.60 12.35
CA MET A 91 2.52 0.12 12.92
C MET A 91 2.22 -0.43 14.31
N SER A 92 2.01 0.50 15.25
CA SER A 92 1.65 0.16 16.62
C SER A 92 0.23 -0.43 16.70
N PRO A 93 -0.06 -1.22 17.75
CA PRO A 93 -1.41 -1.70 17.99
C PRO A 93 -2.42 -0.54 18.03
N GLY A 94 -3.56 -0.72 17.39
CA GLY A 94 -4.63 0.27 17.31
C GLY A 94 -4.44 1.38 16.27
N PHE A 95 -3.31 1.44 15.55
CA PHE A 95 -3.14 2.39 14.44
C PHE A 95 -4.13 2.11 13.30
N LEU A 96 -4.25 0.84 12.90
CA LEU A 96 -5.35 0.37 12.07
C LEU A 96 -6.30 -0.46 12.96
N PRO A 97 -7.62 -0.33 12.80
CA PRO A 97 -8.61 -1.09 13.57
C PRO A 97 -8.70 -2.56 13.11
N MET A 98 -7.57 -3.19 12.77
CA MET A 98 -7.47 -4.57 12.33
C MET A 98 -6.63 -5.39 13.33
N GLY A 99 -7.13 -6.58 13.68
CA GLY A 99 -6.43 -7.53 14.54
C GLY A 99 -6.66 -7.36 16.05
N GLY A 100 -5.75 -7.94 16.84
CA GLY A 100 -5.83 -7.90 18.31
C GLY A 100 -5.37 -6.54 18.85
N THR A 101 -5.86 -6.16 20.02
CA THR A 101 -5.55 -4.86 20.65
C THR A 101 -4.08 -4.66 21.02
N THR A 102 -3.27 -5.74 20.95
CA THR A 102 -1.85 -5.76 21.31
C THR A 102 -0.92 -6.10 20.15
N ASP A 103 -1.49 -6.42 18.97
CA ASP A 103 -0.69 -6.91 17.84
C ASP A 103 -0.09 -5.74 17.08
N TRP A 104 1.21 -5.84 16.80
CA TRP A 104 1.91 -4.95 15.90
C TRP A 104 1.73 -5.43 14.46
N LEU A 105 1.68 -4.49 13.53
CA LEU A 105 1.73 -4.79 12.10
C LEU A 105 3.09 -4.39 11.56
N THR A 106 3.68 -5.25 10.75
CA THR A 106 4.90 -4.94 10.04
C THR A 106 4.86 -5.54 8.64
N GLY A 107 5.53 -4.92 7.69
CA GLY A 107 5.46 -5.36 6.31
C GLY A 107 6.10 -4.40 5.34
N VAL A 108 5.85 -4.68 4.07
CA VAL A 108 6.30 -3.88 2.95
C VAL A 108 5.10 -3.37 2.17
N LEU A 109 5.19 -2.12 1.76
CA LEU A 109 4.23 -1.40 0.97
C LEU A 109 4.93 -0.89 -0.28
N MET A 110 4.39 -1.17 -1.45
CA MET A 110 5.05 -0.88 -2.72
C MET A 110 4.09 -0.30 -3.74
N ALA A 111 4.62 0.50 -4.66
CA ALA A 111 3.87 0.92 -5.84
C ALA A 111 3.53 -0.31 -6.69
N SER A 112 2.29 -0.37 -7.17
CA SER A 112 1.83 -1.43 -8.06
C SER A 112 0.74 -0.88 -8.98
N ARG A 113 0.19 -1.73 -9.85
CA ARG A 113 -0.86 -1.42 -10.81
C ARG A 113 -1.77 -2.61 -11.02
N ASP A 114 -2.96 -2.38 -11.59
CA ASP A 114 -3.82 -3.44 -12.11
C ASP A 114 -3.44 -3.82 -13.55
N SER A 115 -4.13 -4.82 -14.10
CA SER A 115 -4.02 -5.26 -15.50
C SER A 115 -4.38 -4.22 -16.56
N VAL A 116 -4.97 -3.09 -16.17
CA VAL A 116 -5.30 -1.97 -17.06
C VAL A 116 -4.32 -0.81 -16.85
N GLY A 117 -3.28 -1.00 -16.03
CA GLY A 117 -2.25 0.00 -15.76
C GLY A 117 -2.62 1.05 -14.72
N ARG A 118 -3.76 0.92 -14.03
CA ARG A 118 -4.18 1.90 -13.01
C ARG A 118 -3.32 1.75 -11.75
N PRO A 119 -2.69 2.83 -11.26
CA PRO A 119 -1.82 2.75 -10.08
C PRO A 119 -2.63 2.44 -8.83
N TRP A 120 -2.18 1.43 -8.07
CA TRP A 120 -2.77 1.07 -6.79
C TRP A 120 -1.74 0.24 -5.99
N PRO A 121 -1.47 0.53 -4.70
CA PRO A 121 -0.36 -0.06 -3.97
C PRO A 121 -0.51 -1.56 -3.72
N LEU A 122 0.58 -2.26 -3.44
CA LEU A 122 0.52 -3.61 -2.87
C LEU A 122 1.08 -3.55 -1.45
N VAL A 123 0.38 -4.15 -0.50
CA VAL A 123 0.87 -4.34 0.87
C VAL A 123 1.02 -5.82 1.16
N ILE A 124 2.19 -6.20 1.67
CA ILE A 124 2.49 -7.52 2.22
C ILE A 124 2.82 -7.32 3.69
N TYR A 125 2.08 -7.95 4.61
CA TYR A 125 2.19 -7.67 6.03
C TYR A 125 2.03 -8.92 6.91
N GLN A 126 2.50 -8.80 8.15
CA GLN A 126 2.32 -9.76 9.22
C GLN A 126 1.87 -9.04 10.49
N ARG A 127 0.99 -9.70 11.23
CA ARG A 127 0.71 -9.40 12.64
C ARG A 127 1.73 -10.12 13.51
N CYS A 128 2.29 -9.42 14.49
CA CYS A 128 3.30 -9.96 15.39
C CYS A 128 3.18 -9.37 16.81
N GLY A 129 3.70 -10.10 17.79
CA GLY A 129 3.94 -9.57 19.13
C GLY A 129 5.21 -8.70 19.16
N ARG A 130 5.28 -7.80 20.14
CA ARG A 130 6.41 -6.88 20.32
C ARG A 130 7.76 -7.61 20.42
N GLU A 131 7.83 -8.71 21.17
CA GLU A 131 9.07 -9.48 21.35
C GLU A 131 9.61 -10.01 20.02
N TRP A 132 8.74 -10.52 19.15
CA TRP A 132 9.14 -10.99 17.82
C TRP A 132 9.67 -9.85 16.96
N LEU A 133 8.99 -8.71 17.00
CA LEU A 133 9.36 -7.53 16.24
C LEU A 133 10.74 -6.99 16.68
N ASP A 134 10.95 -6.87 17.99
CA ASP A 134 12.21 -6.37 18.55
C ASP A 134 13.39 -7.28 18.16
N GLU A 135 13.20 -8.60 18.11
CA GLU A 135 14.20 -9.56 17.63
C GLU A 135 14.40 -9.45 16.10
N SER A 136 13.31 -9.46 15.32
CA SER A 136 13.36 -9.48 13.86
C SER A 136 13.94 -8.21 13.24
N LEU A 137 13.77 -7.04 13.87
CA LEU A 137 14.27 -5.77 13.33
C LEU A 137 15.78 -5.59 13.51
N GLN A 138 16.45 -6.42 14.33
CA GLN A 138 17.91 -6.38 14.45
C GLN A 138 18.63 -6.94 13.22
N GLU A 139 17.94 -7.73 12.39
CA GLU A 139 18.50 -8.35 11.20
C GLU A 139 18.47 -7.37 10.01
N THR A 140 19.63 -6.82 9.63
CA THR A 140 19.76 -5.84 8.53
C THR A 140 19.29 -6.37 7.17
N GLN A 141 19.39 -7.68 6.93
CA GLN A 141 18.89 -8.37 5.74
C GLN A 141 17.82 -9.42 6.11
N GLY A 142 17.00 -9.09 7.11
CA GLY A 142 15.87 -9.91 7.51
C GLY A 142 14.76 -9.94 6.46
N TRP A 143 13.64 -10.55 6.81
CA TRP A 143 12.52 -10.78 5.89
C TRP A 143 11.96 -9.51 5.22
N LEU A 144 11.92 -8.35 5.90
CA LEU A 144 11.48 -7.07 5.31
C LEU A 144 12.36 -6.65 4.13
N TYR A 145 13.68 -6.83 4.25
CA TYR A 145 14.62 -6.57 3.17
C TYR A 145 14.32 -7.47 1.96
N TRP A 146 14.10 -8.76 2.19
CA TRP A 146 13.81 -9.69 1.11
C TRP A 146 12.44 -9.45 0.47
N LEU A 147 11.42 -9.09 1.24
CA LEU A 147 10.11 -8.71 0.70
C LEU A 147 10.19 -7.45 -0.15
N ALA A 148 10.96 -6.45 0.29
CA ALA A 148 11.22 -5.24 -0.47
C ALA A 148 11.92 -5.51 -1.82
N ARG A 149 12.54 -6.68 -2.00
CA ARG A 149 13.18 -7.07 -3.27
C ARG A 149 12.29 -7.91 -4.20
N LEU A 150 11.08 -8.26 -3.77
CA LEU A 150 10.10 -8.93 -4.65
C LEU A 150 9.39 -7.95 -5.60
N ALA A 151 9.61 -6.65 -5.40
CA ALA A 151 9.03 -5.55 -6.16
C ALA A 151 9.71 -5.30 -7.49
#